data_AF-A0A961MD86-F1
#
_entry.id   AF-A0A961MD86-F1
#
_cell.length_a   1.000
_cell.length_b   1.000
_cell.length_c   1.000
_cell.angle_alpha   90.00
_cell.angle_beta   90.00
_cell.angle_gamma   90.00
#
_symmetry.space_group_name_H-M   'P 1'
#
loop_
_entity.id
_entity.type
_entity.pdbx_description
1 polymer ?
#
loop_
_entity_poly.entity_id
_entity_poly.type
_entity_poly.pdbx_seq_one_letter_code
_entity_poly.pdbx_strand_id
1 'polypeptide(L)'
;MRWIIRLVGLVVVVIVVAVGALFLVPAERIAALAARQFEAATGRQLVIAGSVKPTVWPVVGARIEGVTLANAAGSDAGPMLTAEAVDLGVDLSALIGGSVIVRNFEARAPRIVLERDAQGRGNWEFEGLTGGGESAAASGGGGVPAVALDRAVIQNASLRFIDRVAGTDVTVDGVDIELAMPEAGGAAELRLVARRGGEEGQVTARIGSVSGLLAGDVVSVAAQLSTAGAQASFEGRAGLEPLAAEGRISAEGSRLAPLLALAGQSGAEPLPEGARPVSLAGQVTLAPAGSLHLRDGVLGFGQNRVRAALDLTFDGPRPNLTGELAADALDLRAFTEGGGDSSSGGTGWPTTPIDASALGLLDATVNIALGPVQTGFGTFDQLRGSLTIDRARAVLALRELRAFDGTLSGEVVANNRSGLSVGGTLALRSVSLMPMLRQAADFERLSGTASMDLQFLGVGQSVDAIMRSLEGAGRLDLGAGEIRGLDLAGMLRNLDASYVGEGNSTIYDSITGSFTMAGGILSNEDLRLEARLLGVGGTGTVDLGRQVLDYRVTPEAMRNADTGDALRVPLLI
;
A
#
# COMPACT_ATOMS: atom_id res chain seq x y z
N MET A 1 -61.61 43.31 -17.38
CA MET A 1 -60.96 43.09 -16.06
C MET A 1 -61.77 42.19 -15.10
N ARG A 2 -63.07 42.43 -14.85
CA ARG A 2 -63.89 41.61 -13.92
C ARG A 2 -64.01 40.12 -14.26
N TRP A 3 -64.02 39.75 -15.54
CA TRP A 3 -64.09 38.35 -15.98
C TRP A 3 -62.76 37.60 -15.82
N ILE A 4 -61.63 38.28 -16.03
CA ILE A 4 -60.29 37.72 -15.80
C ILE A 4 -60.08 37.41 -14.31
N ILE A 5 -60.50 38.32 -13.42
CA ILE A 5 -60.42 38.11 -11.96
C ILE A 5 -61.31 36.94 -11.52
N ARG A 6 -62.49 36.76 -12.12
CA ARG A 6 -63.37 35.62 -11.84
C ARG A 6 -62.84 34.30 -12.38
N LEU A 7 -62.17 34.33 -13.54
CA LEU A 7 -61.59 33.15 -14.15
C LEU A 7 -60.33 32.71 -13.40
N VAL A 8 -59.46 33.65 -13.01
CA VAL A 8 -58.34 33.38 -12.11
C VAL A 8 -58.83 32.90 -10.74
N GLY A 9 -59.87 33.53 -10.18
CA GLY A 9 -60.48 33.08 -8.93
C GLY A 9 -61.09 31.67 -9.02
N LEU A 10 -61.75 31.33 -10.13
CA LEU A 10 -62.28 29.99 -10.39
C LEU A 10 -61.16 28.96 -10.50
N VAL A 11 -60.09 29.27 -11.24
CA VAL A 11 -58.93 28.39 -11.38
C VAL A 11 -58.27 28.17 -10.03
N VAL A 12 -58.10 29.22 -9.21
CA VAL A 12 -57.58 29.10 -7.84
C VAL A 12 -58.49 28.25 -6.96
N VAL A 13 -59.81 28.43 -7.02
CA VAL A 13 -60.78 27.62 -6.26
C VAL A 13 -60.78 26.16 -6.72
N VAL A 14 -60.72 25.90 -8.03
CA VAL A 14 -60.61 24.54 -8.59
C VAL A 14 -59.30 23.89 -8.17
N ILE A 15 -58.19 24.63 -8.16
CA ILE A 15 -56.90 24.14 -7.65
C ILE A 15 -57.01 23.84 -6.15
N VAL A 16 -57.59 24.74 -5.35
CA VAL A 16 -57.78 24.53 -3.90
C VAL A 16 -58.70 23.34 -3.61
N VAL A 17 -59.78 23.16 -4.38
CA VAL A 17 -60.70 22.02 -4.26
C VAL A 17 -60.05 20.73 -4.74
N ALA A 18 -59.28 20.75 -5.83
CA ALA A 18 -58.55 19.57 -6.33
C ALA A 18 -57.44 19.15 -5.38
N VAL A 19 -56.68 20.10 -4.83
CA VAL A 19 -55.69 19.86 -3.77
C VAL A 19 -56.39 19.37 -2.51
N GLY A 20 -57.51 19.99 -2.10
CA GLY A 20 -58.31 19.54 -0.96
C GLY A 20 -58.92 18.15 -1.15
N ALA A 21 -59.30 17.78 -2.37
CA ALA A 21 -59.81 16.46 -2.73
C ALA A 21 -58.69 15.39 -2.74
N LEU A 22 -57.46 15.77 -3.11
CA LEU A 22 -56.29 14.91 -2.96
C LEU A 22 -56.03 14.55 -1.49
N PHE A 23 -56.26 15.49 -0.57
CA PHE A 23 -56.25 15.25 0.88
C PHE A 23 -57.41 14.38 1.40
N LEU A 24 -58.48 14.18 0.61
CA LEU A 24 -59.62 13.32 0.99
C LEU A 24 -59.34 11.82 0.76
N VAL A 25 -58.34 11.47 -0.04
CA VAL A 25 -57.94 10.07 -0.26
C VAL A 25 -57.00 9.66 0.88
N PRO A 26 -57.31 8.60 1.65
CA PRO A 26 -56.42 8.15 2.73
C PRO A 26 -55.06 7.75 2.15
N ALA A 27 -54.01 8.47 2.52
CA ALA A 27 -52.65 8.25 2.04
C ALA A 27 -52.17 6.82 2.34
N GLU A 28 -52.70 6.22 3.41
CA GLU A 28 -52.45 4.84 3.84
C GLU A 28 -52.90 3.82 2.78
N ARG A 29 -53.99 4.08 2.04
CA ARG A 29 -54.45 3.19 0.97
C ARG A 29 -53.53 3.23 -0.25
N ILE A 30 -53.05 4.41 -0.60
CA ILE A 30 -52.10 4.59 -1.71
C ILE A 30 -50.78 3.91 -1.36
N ALA A 31 -50.29 4.13 -0.15
CA ALA A 31 -49.07 3.50 0.35
C ALA A 31 -49.18 1.97 0.40
N ALA A 32 -50.31 1.42 0.86
CA ALA A 32 -50.54 -0.03 0.87
C ALA A 32 -50.60 -0.64 -0.54
N LEU A 33 -51.18 0.08 -1.52
CA LEU A 33 -51.19 -0.35 -2.92
C LEU A 33 -49.78 -0.32 -3.52
N ALA A 34 -49.03 0.76 -3.28
CA ALA A 34 -47.64 0.88 -3.72
C ALA A 34 -46.76 -0.23 -3.13
N ALA A 35 -46.91 -0.54 -1.84
CA ALA A 35 -46.20 -1.64 -1.19
C ALA A 35 -46.49 -3.01 -1.82
N ARG A 36 -47.77 -3.31 -2.11
CA ARG A 36 -48.14 -4.56 -2.81
C ARG A 36 -47.60 -4.62 -4.23
N GLN A 37 -47.60 -3.50 -4.94
CA GLN A 37 -47.09 -3.44 -6.30
C GLN A 37 -45.57 -3.57 -6.33
N PHE A 38 -44.87 -2.98 -5.35
CA PHE A 38 -43.45 -3.17 -5.15
C PHE A 38 -43.14 -4.64 -4.83
N GLU A 39 -43.90 -5.28 -3.95
CA GLU A 39 -43.75 -6.71 -3.62
C GLU A 39 -43.99 -7.60 -4.85
N ALA A 40 -45.02 -7.32 -5.64
CA ALA A 40 -45.29 -8.05 -6.88
C ALA A 40 -44.18 -7.90 -7.93
N ALA A 41 -43.52 -6.74 -7.99
CA ALA A 41 -42.47 -6.46 -8.96
C ALA A 41 -41.07 -6.96 -8.52
N THR A 42 -40.78 -6.92 -7.22
CA THR A 42 -39.43 -7.22 -6.69
C THR A 42 -39.35 -8.54 -5.93
N GLY A 43 -40.49 -9.14 -5.59
CA GLY A 43 -40.57 -10.29 -4.69
C GLY A 43 -40.26 -9.95 -3.22
N ARG A 44 -40.19 -8.66 -2.85
CA ARG A 44 -39.82 -8.20 -1.50
C ARG A 44 -40.97 -7.48 -0.81
N GLN A 45 -41.27 -7.91 0.41
CA GLN A 45 -42.26 -7.24 1.23
C GLN A 45 -41.76 -5.85 1.68
N LEU A 46 -42.53 -4.81 1.37
CA LEU A 46 -42.34 -3.46 1.88
C LEU A 46 -43.37 -3.18 2.98
N VAL A 47 -42.91 -2.91 4.20
CA VAL A 47 -43.75 -2.61 5.37
C VAL A 47 -43.59 -1.14 5.74
N ILE A 48 -44.71 -0.47 5.94
CA ILE A 48 -44.78 0.92 6.41
C ILE A 48 -45.43 0.88 7.78
N ALA A 49 -44.63 1.06 8.83
CA ALA A 49 -45.09 0.96 10.21
C ALA A 49 -45.65 2.27 10.77
N GLY A 50 -45.23 3.42 10.22
CA GLY A 50 -45.63 4.75 10.66
C GLY A 50 -46.68 5.42 9.77
N SER A 51 -46.84 6.74 9.96
CA SER A 51 -47.83 7.55 9.23
C SER A 51 -47.32 7.99 7.84
N VAL A 52 -48.24 8.15 6.89
CA VAL A 52 -47.96 8.70 5.55
C VAL A 52 -48.59 10.09 5.45
N LYS A 53 -47.75 11.13 5.34
CA LYS A 53 -48.21 12.53 5.30
C LYS A 53 -47.92 13.14 3.93
N PRO A 54 -48.91 13.71 3.24
CA PRO A 54 -48.65 14.45 2.02
C PRO A 54 -47.81 15.71 2.31
N THR A 55 -46.85 16.00 1.45
CA THR A 55 -46.00 17.20 1.50
C THR A 55 -46.31 18.09 0.31
N VAL A 56 -46.34 19.42 0.53
CA VAL A 56 -46.72 20.40 -0.50
C VAL A 56 -45.64 21.48 -0.70
N TRP A 57 -44.72 21.62 0.26
CA TRP A 57 -43.59 22.56 0.23
C TRP A 57 -42.46 21.99 1.10
N PRO A 58 -41.18 21.99 0.69
CA PRO A 58 -40.62 22.55 -0.55
C PRO A 58 -40.79 21.68 -1.83
N VAL A 59 -41.22 20.41 -1.72
CA VAL A 59 -41.53 19.53 -2.87
C VAL A 59 -42.90 18.89 -2.66
N VAL A 60 -43.70 18.75 -3.72
CA VAL A 60 -44.98 18.03 -3.64
C VAL A 60 -44.72 16.53 -3.63
N GLY A 61 -45.30 15.82 -2.67
CA GLY A 61 -44.91 14.44 -2.42
C GLY A 61 -45.56 13.79 -1.21
N ALA A 62 -44.86 12.82 -0.62
CA ALA A 62 -45.25 12.14 0.61
C ALA A 62 -44.04 11.90 1.52
N ARG A 63 -44.24 12.11 2.83
CA ARG A 63 -43.35 11.65 3.89
C ARG A 63 -43.90 10.37 4.48
N ILE A 64 -43.07 9.35 4.55
CA ILE A 64 -43.39 8.02 5.06
C ILE A 64 -42.52 7.77 6.29
N GLU A 65 -43.13 7.59 7.45
CA GLU A 65 -42.42 7.27 8.70
C GLU A 65 -42.30 5.75 8.87
N GLY A 66 -41.15 5.26 9.34
CA GLY A 66 -40.93 3.85 9.69
C GLY A 66 -41.05 2.90 8.51
N VAL A 67 -40.16 3.03 7.52
CA VAL A 67 -40.11 2.16 6.33
C VAL A 67 -39.22 0.96 6.62
N THR A 68 -39.69 -0.25 6.31
CA THR A 68 -38.92 -1.49 6.42
C THR A 68 -39.08 -2.32 5.15
N LEU A 69 -37.97 -2.67 4.51
CA LEU A 69 -37.89 -3.56 3.37
C LEU A 69 -37.34 -4.91 3.81
N ALA A 70 -38.08 -5.98 3.53
CA ALA A 70 -37.64 -7.34 3.80
C ALA A 70 -36.38 -7.69 3.01
N ASN A 71 -35.60 -8.63 3.53
CA ASN A 71 -34.36 -9.09 2.91
C ASN A 71 -34.57 -10.28 1.95
N ALA A 72 -33.47 -10.76 1.36
CA ALA A 72 -33.34 -12.05 0.70
C ALA A 72 -34.10 -13.16 1.41
N ALA A 73 -34.88 -13.95 0.65
CA ALA A 73 -35.44 -15.18 1.18
C ALA A 73 -34.28 -16.08 1.63
N GLY A 74 -34.26 -16.46 2.91
CA GLY A 74 -33.16 -17.22 3.51
C GLY A 74 -32.07 -16.38 4.19
N SER A 75 -32.16 -15.05 4.18
CA SER A 75 -31.27 -14.21 4.99
C SER A 75 -31.68 -14.21 6.47
N ASP A 76 -30.68 -14.30 7.34
CA ASP A 76 -30.76 -14.16 8.79
C ASP A 76 -30.27 -12.78 9.30
N ALA A 77 -29.85 -11.88 8.39
CA ALA A 77 -29.27 -10.58 8.73
C ALA A 77 -30.30 -9.50 9.12
N GLY A 78 -31.58 -9.87 9.24
CA GLY A 78 -32.69 -8.94 9.44
C GLY A 78 -33.13 -8.25 8.15
N PRO A 79 -33.93 -7.17 8.23
CA PRO A 79 -34.41 -6.44 7.06
C PRO A 79 -33.28 -5.82 6.23
N MET A 80 -33.44 -5.79 4.90
CA MET A 80 -32.45 -5.21 3.97
C MET A 80 -32.34 -3.70 4.15
N LEU A 81 -33.45 -3.02 4.40
CA LEU A 81 -33.47 -1.58 4.63
C LEU A 81 -34.49 -1.24 5.71
N THR A 82 -34.08 -0.44 6.68
CA THR A 82 -34.98 0.25 7.61
C THR A 82 -34.66 1.73 7.62
N ALA A 83 -35.66 2.60 7.55
CA ALA A 83 -35.47 4.04 7.62
C ALA A 83 -36.48 4.69 8.57
N GLU A 84 -36.04 5.67 9.35
CA GLU A 84 -36.92 6.40 10.27
C GLU A 84 -37.96 7.22 9.49
N ALA A 85 -37.52 7.86 8.41
CA ALA A 85 -38.39 8.58 7.51
C ALA A 85 -37.84 8.56 6.08
N VAL A 86 -38.76 8.49 5.12
CA VAL A 86 -38.49 8.65 3.69
C VAL A 86 -39.40 9.73 3.14
N ASP A 87 -38.83 10.75 2.52
CA ASP A 87 -39.52 11.83 1.83
C ASP A 87 -39.40 11.58 0.31
N LEU A 88 -40.53 11.39 -0.36
CA LEU A 88 -40.62 11.17 -1.81
C LEU A 88 -41.24 12.39 -2.46
N GLY A 89 -40.53 13.06 -3.37
CA GLY A 89 -41.05 14.13 -4.21
C GLY A 89 -41.44 13.61 -5.59
N VAL A 90 -42.64 13.95 -6.04
CA VAL A 90 -43.21 13.46 -7.30
C VAL A 90 -43.36 14.59 -8.33
N ASP A 91 -43.32 14.24 -9.60
CA ASP A 91 -43.63 15.16 -10.69
C ASP A 91 -45.13 15.48 -10.75
N LEU A 92 -45.48 16.75 -10.50
CA LEU A 92 -46.86 17.25 -10.55
C LEU A 92 -47.52 17.09 -11.93
N SER A 93 -46.77 17.36 -13.00
CA SER A 93 -47.29 17.30 -14.37
C SER A 93 -47.58 15.86 -14.79
N ALA A 94 -46.69 14.93 -14.41
CA ALA A 94 -46.88 13.51 -14.61
C ALA A 94 -48.05 12.97 -13.77
N LEU A 95 -48.18 13.44 -12.52
CA LEU A 95 -49.24 13.03 -11.60
C LEU A 95 -50.62 13.45 -12.10
N ILE A 96 -50.76 14.68 -12.63
CA ILE A 96 -51.99 15.15 -13.28
C ILE A 96 -52.29 14.29 -14.53
N GLY A 97 -51.26 13.86 -15.25
CA GLY A 97 -51.36 12.93 -16.38
C GLY A 97 -51.64 11.47 -16.00
N GLY A 98 -51.73 11.13 -14.70
CA GLY A 98 -52.01 9.78 -14.21
C GLY A 98 -50.78 8.87 -14.05
N SER A 99 -49.56 9.41 -14.14
CA SER A 99 -48.31 8.66 -13.96
C SER A 99 -47.54 9.15 -12.72
N VAL A 100 -46.94 8.24 -11.97
CA VAL A 100 -46.16 8.59 -10.76
C VAL A 100 -44.68 8.49 -11.09
N ILE A 101 -43.99 9.63 -11.11
CA ILE A 101 -42.54 9.72 -11.36
C ILE A 101 -41.88 10.36 -10.15
N VAL A 102 -40.90 9.68 -9.54
CA VAL A 102 -40.22 10.10 -8.31
C VAL A 102 -38.96 10.89 -8.66
N ARG A 103 -39.01 12.21 -8.56
CA ARG A 103 -37.89 13.11 -8.86
C ARG A 103 -36.98 13.36 -7.67
N ASN A 104 -37.52 13.35 -6.45
CA ASN A 104 -36.74 13.61 -5.25
C ASN A 104 -36.89 12.45 -4.27
N PHE A 105 -35.78 12.00 -3.72
CA PHE A 105 -35.74 10.97 -2.69
C PHE A 105 -34.89 11.47 -1.52
N GLU A 106 -35.44 11.48 -0.32
CA GLU A 106 -34.67 11.76 0.89
C GLU A 106 -34.94 10.68 1.95
N ALA A 107 -33.88 10.07 2.48
CA ALA A 107 -33.97 9.08 3.54
C ALA A 107 -33.17 9.51 4.77
N ARG A 108 -33.80 9.42 5.94
CA ARG A 108 -33.19 9.77 7.22
C ARG A 108 -32.88 8.53 8.05
N ALA A 109 -31.64 8.50 8.55
CA ALA A 109 -31.06 7.42 9.33
C ALA A 109 -31.35 6.01 8.77
N PRO A 110 -31.17 5.77 7.45
CA PRO A 110 -31.42 4.44 6.93
C PRO A 110 -30.32 3.48 7.38
N ARG A 111 -30.72 2.33 7.90
CA ARG A 111 -29.87 1.16 8.07
C ARG A 111 -30.04 0.26 6.85
N ILE A 112 -28.98 0.10 6.09
CA ILE A 112 -28.93 -0.68 4.85
C ILE A 112 -28.04 -1.89 5.09
N VAL A 113 -28.57 -3.07 4.82
CA VAL A 113 -27.85 -4.35 4.87
C VAL A 113 -27.70 -4.85 3.45
N LEU A 114 -26.47 -4.85 2.96
CA LEU A 114 -26.10 -5.43 1.67
C LEU A 114 -25.45 -6.78 1.94
N GLU A 115 -26.01 -7.84 1.39
CA GLU A 115 -25.60 -9.21 1.68
C GLU A 115 -25.38 -9.97 0.38
N ARG A 116 -24.17 -10.50 0.20
CA ARG A 116 -23.85 -11.47 -0.85
C ARG A 116 -23.94 -12.87 -0.26
N ASP A 117 -24.83 -13.69 -0.81
CA ASP A 117 -25.05 -15.07 -0.38
C ASP A 117 -23.85 -15.98 -0.74
N ALA A 118 -23.89 -17.24 -0.29
CA ALA A 118 -22.81 -18.20 -0.56
C ALA A 118 -22.71 -18.57 -2.06
N GLN A 119 -23.73 -18.25 -2.84
CA GLN A 119 -23.79 -18.44 -4.29
C GLN A 119 -23.31 -17.19 -5.05
N GLY A 120 -22.87 -16.14 -4.34
CA GLY A 120 -22.36 -14.90 -4.91
C GLY A 120 -23.43 -13.88 -5.30
N ARG A 121 -24.71 -14.17 -5.06
CA ARG A 121 -25.83 -13.29 -5.42
C ARG A 121 -26.07 -12.25 -4.33
N GLY A 122 -26.18 -10.99 -4.72
CA GLY A 122 -26.50 -9.90 -3.80
C GLY A 122 -27.98 -9.86 -3.45
N ASN A 123 -28.33 -9.48 -2.21
CA ASN A 123 -29.72 -9.20 -1.83
C ASN A 123 -30.31 -7.97 -2.55
N TRP A 124 -29.45 -7.15 -3.18
CA TRP A 124 -29.78 -6.01 -4.05
C TRP A 124 -30.10 -6.40 -5.50
N GLU A 125 -29.92 -7.67 -5.86
CA GLU A 125 -30.37 -8.21 -7.14
C GLU A 125 -31.83 -8.70 -7.01
N PHE A 126 -32.75 -8.04 -7.71
CA PHE A 126 -34.18 -8.37 -7.66
C PHE A 126 -34.57 -9.23 -8.87
N GLU A 127 -35.02 -10.46 -8.63
CA GLU A 127 -35.37 -11.45 -9.67
C GLU A 127 -36.43 -10.95 -10.67
N GLY A 128 -37.31 -10.02 -10.26
CA GLY A 128 -38.36 -9.46 -11.11
C GLY A 128 -37.95 -8.25 -11.96
N LEU A 129 -36.76 -7.67 -11.73
CA LEU A 129 -36.26 -6.50 -12.47
C LEU A 129 -35.22 -6.85 -13.56
N THR A 130 -34.63 -8.05 -13.51
CA THR A 130 -33.59 -8.51 -14.45
C THR A 130 -34.12 -9.45 -15.55
N GLY A 131 -35.45 -9.56 -15.69
CA GLY A 131 -36.09 -10.40 -16.71
C GLY A 131 -36.05 -9.80 -18.12
N GLY A 132 -34.95 -9.99 -18.84
CA GLY A 132 -34.90 -9.74 -20.29
C GLY A 132 -33.49 -9.75 -20.87
N GLY A 133 -32.86 -10.93 -20.98
CA GLY A 133 -31.47 -11.02 -21.46
C GLY A 133 -31.01 -12.36 -22.02
N GLU A 134 -31.87 -13.19 -22.60
CA GLU A 134 -31.43 -14.19 -23.57
C GLU A 134 -32.37 -14.21 -24.79
N SER A 135 -31.81 -13.82 -25.93
CA SER A 135 -32.37 -13.87 -27.30
C SER A 135 -33.59 -13.00 -27.63
N ALA A 136 -33.32 -11.81 -28.17
CA ALA A 136 -33.94 -11.36 -29.41
C ALA A 136 -33.02 -10.38 -30.14
N ALA A 137 -32.26 -10.90 -31.11
CA ALA A 137 -31.77 -10.09 -32.21
C ALA A 137 -32.97 -9.58 -33.01
N ALA A 138 -33.44 -8.36 -32.73
CA ALA A 138 -34.32 -7.60 -33.59
C ALA A 138 -34.08 -6.11 -33.35
N SER A 139 -33.69 -5.43 -34.43
CA SER A 139 -33.52 -3.99 -34.57
C SER A 139 -34.64 -3.15 -33.93
N GLY A 140 -34.25 -2.20 -33.08
CA GLY A 140 -35.08 -1.04 -32.72
C GLY A 140 -35.08 -0.69 -31.23
N GLY A 141 -34.18 0.23 -30.84
CA GLY A 141 -34.24 1.09 -29.64
C GLY A 141 -35.09 0.63 -28.45
N GLY A 142 -34.63 -0.39 -27.72
CA GLY A 142 -35.15 -0.75 -26.40
C GLY A 142 -34.22 -0.23 -25.31
N GLY A 143 -34.32 1.05 -24.97
CA GLY A 143 -33.57 1.62 -23.85
C GLY A 143 -34.10 1.10 -22.52
N VAL A 144 -33.20 0.80 -21.59
CA VAL A 144 -33.51 0.58 -20.17
C VAL A 144 -34.44 1.70 -19.69
N PRO A 145 -35.52 1.44 -18.92
CA PRO A 145 -36.39 2.50 -18.42
C PRO A 145 -35.54 3.56 -17.71
N ALA A 146 -35.59 4.80 -18.19
CA ALA A 146 -34.77 5.88 -17.68
C ALA A 146 -35.06 6.10 -16.19
N VAL A 147 -34.02 6.06 -15.36
CA VAL A 147 -34.13 6.41 -13.94
C VAL A 147 -34.44 7.90 -13.84
N ALA A 148 -35.70 8.22 -13.58
CA ALA A 148 -36.21 9.58 -13.54
C ALA A 148 -36.07 10.21 -12.15
N LEU A 149 -34.83 10.32 -11.66
CA LEU A 149 -34.49 10.86 -10.34
C LEU A 149 -33.65 12.13 -10.49
N ASP A 150 -34.15 13.27 -10.02
CA ASP A 150 -33.44 14.54 -10.10
C ASP A 150 -32.44 14.71 -8.93
N ARG A 151 -32.82 14.21 -7.74
CA ARG A 151 -32.00 14.30 -6.52
C ARG A 151 -32.29 13.16 -5.56
N ALA A 152 -31.24 12.54 -5.01
CA ALA A 152 -31.34 11.66 -3.84
C ALA A 152 -30.45 12.17 -2.70
N VAL A 153 -30.99 12.16 -1.48
CA VAL A 153 -30.26 12.52 -0.26
C VAL A 153 -30.46 11.42 0.78
N ILE A 154 -29.37 10.93 1.33
CA ILE A 154 -29.36 9.94 2.41
C ILE A 154 -28.56 10.57 3.55
N GLN A 155 -29.17 10.70 4.74
CA GLN A 155 -28.53 11.31 5.90
C GLN A 155 -28.35 10.30 7.02
N ASN A 156 -27.17 10.30 7.64
CA ASN A 156 -26.82 9.50 8.80
C ASN A 156 -27.07 7.99 8.62
N ALA A 157 -26.70 7.46 7.46
CA ALA A 157 -26.90 6.05 7.15
C ALA A 157 -25.92 5.14 7.88
N SER A 158 -26.39 3.93 8.19
CA SER A 158 -25.58 2.80 8.64
C SER A 158 -25.59 1.73 7.55
N LEU A 159 -24.45 1.48 6.93
CA LEU A 159 -24.30 0.49 5.87
C LEU A 159 -23.54 -0.72 6.41
N ARG A 160 -24.17 -1.88 6.39
CA ARG A 160 -23.54 -3.16 6.73
C ARG A 160 -23.41 -3.99 5.46
N PHE A 161 -22.18 -4.35 5.11
CA PHE A 161 -21.87 -5.22 3.99
C PHE A 161 -21.43 -6.59 4.51
N ILE A 162 -22.16 -7.63 4.11
CA ILE A 162 -21.91 -9.02 4.48
C ILE A 162 -21.59 -9.78 3.21
N ASP A 163 -20.36 -10.25 3.06
CA ASP A 163 -19.96 -11.14 1.98
C ASP A 163 -19.66 -12.53 2.56
N ARG A 164 -20.56 -13.48 2.31
CA ARG A 164 -20.39 -14.86 2.79
C ARG A 164 -19.38 -15.66 1.97
N VAL A 165 -19.02 -15.22 0.77
CA VAL A 165 -17.97 -15.84 -0.05
C VAL A 165 -16.60 -15.44 0.51
N ALA A 166 -16.41 -14.16 0.80
CA ALA A 166 -15.17 -13.62 1.36
C ALA A 166 -15.08 -13.71 2.90
N GLY A 167 -16.14 -14.14 3.58
CA GLY A 167 -16.20 -14.19 5.05
C GLY A 167 -16.12 -12.81 5.72
N THR A 168 -16.57 -11.76 5.03
CA THR A 168 -16.40 -10.36 5.44
C THR A 168 -17.72 -9.80 5.98
N ASP A 169 -17.68 -9.10 7.12
CA ASP A 169 -18.82 -8.38 7.70
C ASP A 169 -18.34 -7.02 8.20
N VAL A 170 -18.65 -5.97 7.44
CA VAL A 170 -18.18 -4.61 7.70
C VAL A 170 -19.38 -3.69 7.87
N THR A 171 -19.40 -2.94 8.97
CA THR A 171 -20.38 -1.88 9.21
C THR A 171 -19.70 -0.51 9.16
N VAL A 172 -20.32 0.42 8.44
CA VAL A 172 -19.93 1.82 8.35
C VAL A 172 -21.12 2.68 8.75
N ASP A 173 -20.98 3.42 9.84
CA ASP A 173 -22.01 4.31 10.35
C ASP A 173 -21.76 5.77 9.92
N GLY A 174 -22.78 6.62 10.03
CA GLY A 174 -22.64 8.07 9.82
C GLY A 174 -22.33 8.46 8.37
N VAL A 175 -22.85 7.70 7.40
CA VAL A 175 -22.67 7.96 5.97
C VAL A 175 -23.76 8.91 5.46
N ASP A 176 -23.34 10.02 4.87
CA ASP A 176 -24.22 10.92 4.14
C ASP A 176 -23.96 10.77 2.63
N ILE A 177 -25.01 10.65 1.83
CA ILE A 177 -24.92 10.53 0.37
C ILE A 177 -25.86 11.56 -0.25
N GLU A 178 -25.35 12.32 -1.20
CA GLU A 178 -26.13 13.23 -2.03
C GLU A 178 -25.84 12.94 -3.50
N LEU A 179 -26.89 12.68 -4.26
CA LEU A 179 -26.86 12.50 -5.70
C LEU A 179 -27.69 13.61 -6.33
N ALA A 180 -27.12 14.33 -7.29
CA ALA A 180 -27.82 15.30 -8.11
C ALA A 180 -27.70 14.90 -9.58
N MET A 181 -28.82 14.74 -10.28
CA MET A 181 -28.91 14.34 -11.67
C MET A 181 -29.93 15.23 -12.39
N PRO A 182 -29.51 16.38 -12.95
CA PRO A 182 -30.43 17.38 -13.51
C PRO A 182 -31.29 16.87 -14.67
N GLU A 183 -30.77 15.89 -15.42
CA GLU A 183 -31.45 15.23 -16.52
C GLU A 183 -31.60 13.74 -16.19
N ALA A 184 -32.82 13.21 -16.28
CA ALA A 184 -33.10 11.80 -16.01
C ALA A 184 -32.18 10.86 -16.82
N GLY A 185 -31.35 10.10 -16.11
CA GLY A 185 -30.38 9.17 -16.72
C GLY A 185 -29.13 9.81 -17.33
N GLY A 186 -29.02 11.14 -17.27
CA GLY A 186 -27.90 11.92 -17.79
C GLY A 186 -26.71 11.97 -16.84
N ALA A 187 -25.97 13.08 -16.90
CA ALA A 187 -24.83 13.30 -16.03
C ALA A 187 -25.28 13.48 -14.57
N ALA A 188 -24.51 12.92 -13.65
CA ALA A 188 -24.79 13.00 -12.23
C ALA A 188 -23.57 13.43 -11.41
N GLU A 189 -23.82 14.22 -10.37
CA GLU A 189 -22.86 14.52 -9.32
C GLU A 189 -23.22 13.73 -8.06
N LEU A 190 -22.27 12.95 -7.56
CA LEU A 190 -22.37 12.20 -6.32
C LEU A 190 -21.45 12.85 -5.29
N ARG A 191 -21.96 13.08 -4.09
CA ARG A 191 -21.19 13.47 -2.91
C ARG A 191 -21.45 12.45 -1.82
N LEU A 192 -20.39 11.84 -1.30
CA LEU A 192 -20.43 10.91 -0.19
C LEU A 192 -19.56 11.45 0.93
N VAL A 193 -20.08 11.50 2.15
CA VAL A 193 -19.33 11.82 3.36
C VAL A 193 -19.43 10.63 4.30
N ALA A 194 -18.29 10.08 4.71
CA ALA A 194 -18.22 8.97 5.64
C ALA A 194 -17.48 9.38 6.90
N ARG A 195 -17.97 8.92 8.05
CA ARG A 195 -17.38 9.19 9.37
C ARG A 195 -17.07 7.88 10.05
N ARG A 196 -15.79 7.60 10.31
CA ARG A 196 -15.37 6.36 10.98
C ARG A 196 -14.17 6.62 11.88
N GLY A 197 -14.24 6.14 13.12
CA GLY A 197 -13.13 6.29 14.09
C GLY A 197 -12.83 7.74 14.49
N GLY A 198 -13.80 8.66 14.38
CA GLY A 198 -13.60 10.09 14.64
C GLY A 198 -13.05 10.88 13.43
N GLU A 199 -12.74 10.19 12.33
CA GLU A 199 -12.23 10.79 11.10
C GLU A 199 -13.35 10.94 10.07
N GLU A 200 -13.29 12.01 9.28
CA GLU A 200 -14.23 12.30 8.20
C GLU A 200 -13.50 12.27 6.85
N GLY A 201 -14.11 11.59 5.87
CA GLY A 201 -13.68 11.59 4.48
C GLY A 201 -14.83 11.98 3.58
N GLN A 202 -14.54 12.77 2.55
CA GLN A 202 -15.48 13.15 1.52
C GLN A 202 -15.02 12.63 0.16
N VAL A 203 -15.95 12.05 -0.59
CA VAL A 203 -15.80 11.70 -2.00
C VAL A 203 -16.78 12.53 -2.81
N THR A 204 -16.31 13.22 -3.85
CA THR A 204 -17.16 13.81 -4.88
C THR A 204 -16.87 13.15 -6.21
N ALA A 205 -17.90 12.74 -6.94
CA ALA A 205 -17.75 12.13 -8.25
C ALA A 205 -18.70 12.75 -9.26
N ARG A 206 -18.24 12.92 -10.50
CA ARG A 206 -19.05 13.27 -11.66
C ARG A 206 -19.08 12.08 -12.59
N ILE A 207 -20.29 11.67 -12.98
CA ILE A 207 -20.56 10.55 -13.86
C ILE A 207 -21.20 11.12 -15.13
N GLY A 208 -20.64 10.79 -16.31
CA GLY A 208 -21.10 11.35 -17.58
C GLY A 208 -22.50 10.91 -18.00
N SER A 209 -22.88 9.66 -17.70
CA SER A 209 -24.24 9.16 -17.89
C SER A 209 -24.53 8.01 -16.93
N VAL A 210 -25.54 8.17 -16.08
CA VAL A 210 -25.99 7.10 -15.17
C VAL A 210 -26.69 5.99 -15.95
N SER A 211 -27.56 6.33 -16.90
CA SER A 211 -28.23 5.30 -17.72
C SER A 211 -27.26 4.50 -18.57
N GLY A 212 -26.25 5.15 -19.17
CA GLY A 212 -25.21 4.44 -19.91
C GLY A 212 -24.41 3.50 -19.00
N LEU A 213 -24.00 3.98 -17.82
CA LEU A 213 -23.28 3.15 -16.84
C LEU A 213 -24.10 1.93 -16.41
N LEU A 214 -25.40 2.10 -16.15
CA LEU A 214 -26.33 1.02 -15.80
C LEU A 214 -26.63 0.08 -16.97
N ALA A 215 -26.48 0.55 -18.22
CA ALA A 215 -26.60 -0.27 -19.42
C ALA A 215 -25.31 -1.03 -19.76
N GLY A 216 -24.24 -0.87 -18.95
CA GLY A 216 -22.94 -1.50 -19.17
C GLY A 216 -21.97 -0.69 -20.04
N ASP A 217 -22.34 0.53 -20.44
CA ASP A 217 -21.44 1.40 -21.20
C ASP A 217 -20.29 1.91 -20.34
N VAL A 218 -19.16 2.17 -20.99
CA VAL A 218 -18.02 2.86 -20.39
C VAL A 218 -18.24 4.37 -20.49
N VAL A 219 -18.48 5.03 -19.36
CA VAL A 219 -18.78 6.46 -19.29
C VAL A 219 -17.64 7.23 -18.65
N SER A 220 -17.59 8.55 -18.88
CA SER A 220 -16.62 9.41 -18.21
C SER A 220 -16.89 9.49 -16.71
N VAL A 221 -15.83 9.39 -15.91
CA VAL A 221 -15.89 9.50 -14.45
C VAL A 221 -14.75 10.40 -13.97
N ALA A 222 -15.09 11.40 -13.17
CA ALA A 222 -14.13 12.21 -12.45
C ALA A 222 -14.44 12.11 -10.96
N ALA A 223 -13.52 11.62 -10.15
CA ALA A 223 -13.71 11.48 -8.71
C ALA A 223 -12.62 12.23 -7.95
N GLN A 224 -12.97 12.79 -6.79
CA GLN A 224 -12.05 13.39 -5.85
C GLN A 224 -12.36 12.85 -4.46
N LEU A 225 -11.33 12.43 -3.74
CA LEU A 225 -11.36 12.03 -2.35
C LEU A 225 -10.59 13.07 -1.54
N SER A 226 -11.14 13.50 -0.42
CA SER A 226 -10.48 14.39 0.53
C SER A 226 -10.68 13.90 1.95
N THR A 227 -9.60 13.84 2.73
CA THR A 227 -9.59 13.53 4.15
C THR A 227 -8.74 14.54 4.90
N ALA A 228 -8.61 14.40 6.22
CA ALA A 228 -7.71 15.22 7.03
C ALA A 228 -6.23 14.94 6.69
N GLY A 229 -5.68 15.63 5.69
CA GLY A 229 -4.26 15.54 5.32
C GLY A 229 -3.95 14.59 4.17
N ALA A 230 -4.97 14.10 3.45
CA ALA A 230 -4.81 13.40 2.18
C ALA A 230 -5.86 13.84 1.16
N GLN A 231 -5.47 13.85 -0.11
CA GLN A 231 -6.33 14.12 -1.25
C GLN A 231 -6.01 13.13 -2.37
N ALA A 232 -7.01 12.69 -3.11
CA ALA A 232 -6.83 11.93 -4.32
C ALA A 232 -7.83 12.36 -5.39
N SER A 233 -7.45 12.25 -6.65
CA SER A 233 -8.32 12.47 -7.79
C SER A 233 -8.13 11.34 -8.79
N PHE A 234 -9.21 11.06 -9.49
CA PHE A 234 -9.26 10.16 -10.62
C PHE A 234 -10.01 10.87 -11.75
N GLU A 235 -9.44 10.87 -12.95
CA GLU A 235 -10.10 11.38 -14.14
C GLU A 235 -9.95 10.37 -15.27
N GLY A 236 -11.06 9.87 -15.78
CA GLY A 236 -11.03 8.83 -16.80
C GLY A 236 -12.41 8.34 -17.18
N ARG A 237 -12.48 7.03 -17.40
CA ARG A 237 -13.69 6.32 -17.82
C ARG A 237 -13.86 5.04 -17.02
N ALA A 238 -15.10 4.66 -16.75
CA ALA A 238 -15.41 3.43 -16.02
C ALA A 238 -16.71 2.78 -16.51
N GLY A 239 -16.81 1.47 -16.34
CA GLY A 239 -17.99 0.64 -16.60
C GLY A 239 -18.25 -0.30 -15.42
N LEU A 240 -19.49 -0.73 -15.23
CA LEU A 240 -19.90 -1.64 -14.14
C LEU A 240 -20.04 -3.10 -14.59
N GLU A 241 -20.34 -3.35 -15.86
CA GLU A 241 -20.58 -4.69 -16.41
C GLU A 241 -19.91 -4.85 -17.79
N PRO A 242 -18.66 -5.35 -17.85
CA PRO A 242 -17.81 -5.74 -16.73
C PRO A 242 -17.24 -4.53 -15.97
N LEU A 243 -16.90 -4.74 -14.69
CA LEU A 243 -16.23 -3.73 -13.89
C LEU A 243 -14.86 -3.41 -14.49
N ALA A 244 -14.71 -2.21 -15.03
CA ALA A 244 -13.48 -1.74 -15.62
C ALA A 244 -13.32 -0.24 -15.40
N ALA A 245 -12.09 0.23 -15.28
CA ALA A 245 -11.80 1.65 -15.18
C ALA A 245 -10.45 1.96 -15.83
N GLU A 246 -10.33 3.10 -16.47
CA GLU A 246 -9.07 3.57 -17.03
C GLU A 246 -9.01 5.09 -16.90
N GLY A 247 -7.92 5.60 -16.35
CA GLY A 247 -7.79 7.04 -16.15
C GLY A 247 -6.49 7.45 -15.49
N ARG A 248 -6.34 8.75 -15.31
CA ARG A 248 -5.23 9.32 -14.56
C ARG A 248 -5.60 9.40 -13.09
N ILE A 249 -4.74 8.90 -12.23
CA ILE A 249 -4.82 9.09 -10.78
C ILE A 249 -3.79 10.13 -10.34
N SER A 250 -4.16 10.94 -9.36
CA SER A 250 -3.19 11.69 -8.55
C SER A 250 -3.61 11.64 -7.09
N ALA A 251 -2.72 11.26 -6.20
CA ALA A 251 -2.95 11.23 -4.77
C ALA A 251 -1.76 11.87 -4.04
N GLU A 252 -2.05 12.58 -2.97
CA GLU A 252 -1.05 13.21 -2.10
C GLU A 252 -1.55 13.13 -0.65
N GLY A 253 -0.65 12.77 0.27
CA GLY A 253 -0.98 12.59 1.67
C GLY A 253 0.19 12.94 2.58
N SER A 254 -0.02 13.92 3.45
CA SER A 254 0.89 14.23 4.57
C SER A 254 0.53 13.42 5.81
N ARG A 255 -0.71 12.91 5.90
CA ARG A 255 -1.20 12.03 6.95
C ARG A 255 -2.08 10.95 6.34
N LEU A 256 -1.68 9.69 6.52
CA LEU A 256 -2.42 8.52 6.03
C LEU A 256 -3.31 7.93 7.13
N ALA A 257 -3.03 8.18 8.40
CA ALA A 257 -3.82 7.63 9.51
C ALA A 257 -5.34 7.88 9.39
N PRO A 258 -5.83 9.09 9.00
CA PRO A 258 -7.26 9.31 8.78
C PRO A 258 -7.85 8.47 7.65
N LEU A 259 -7.11 8.29 6.57
CA LEU A 259 -7.53 7.47 5.43
C LEU A 259 -7.57 5.97 5.81
N LEU A 260 -6.59 5.51 6.59
CA LEU A 260 -6.55 4.16 7.13
C LEU A 260 -7.71 3.90 8.10
N ALA A 261 -8.01 4.86 8.98
CA ALA A 261 -9.13 4.76 9.93
C ALA A 261 -10.47 4.61 9.19
N LEU A 262 -10.68 5.34 8.09
CA LEU A 262 -11.83 5.18 7.21
C LEU A 262 -11.88 3.79 6.56
N ALA A 263 -10.73 3.24 6.16
CA ALA A 263 -10.61 1.86 5.67
C ALA A 263 -10.78 0.79 6.78
N GLY A 264 -10.92 1.20 8.06
CA GLY A 264 -11.06 0.30 9.19
C GLY A 264 -9.73 -0.19 9.78
N GLN A 265 -8.61 0.36 9.32
CA GLN A 265 -7.30 0.15 9.93
C GLN A 265 -7.06 1.27 10.94
N SER A 266 -7.10 0.94 12.23
CA SER A 266 -6.65 1.84 13.30
C SER A 266 -5.17 1.61 13.59
N GLY A 267 -4.41 2.69 13.75
CA GLY A 267 -2.98 2.58 14.01
C GLY A 267 -2.27 3.92 14.00
N ALA A 268 -0.99 3.87 14.37
CA ALA A 268 -0.09 5.01 14.19
C ALA A 268 0.15 5.26 12.70
N GLU A 269 0.66 6.45 12.38
CA GLU A 269 1.07 6.80 11.02
C GLU A 269 2.11 5.77 10.53
N PRO A 270 1.87 5.09 9.39
CA PRO A 270 2.70 3.95 8.96
C PRO A 270 4.09 4.37 8.45
N LEU A 271 4.29 5.67 8.18
CA LEU A 271 5.51 6.20 7.57
C LEU A 271 6.18 7.23 8.47
N PRO A 272 7.54 7.25 8.52
CA PRO A 272 8.27 8.23 9.30
C PRO A 272 8.04 9.65 8.76
N GLU A 273 8.28 10.67 9.60
CA GLU A 273 8.05 12.07 9.20
C GLU A 273 8.88 12.48 7.98
N GLY A 274 10.13 12.01 7.89
CA GLY A 274 11.00 12.28 6.73
C GLY A 274 10.58 11.62 5.41
N ALA A 275 9.63 10.67 5.45
CA ALA A 275 9.06 10.04 4.25
C ALA A 275 7.76 10.71 3.78
N ARG A 276 7.32 11.78 4.46
CA ARG A 276 6.09 12.53 4.15
C ARG A 276 6.44 13.89 3.50
N PRO A 277 5.60 14.42 2.59
CA PRO A 277 4.35 13.84 2.10
C PRO A 277 4.59 12.65 1.16
N VAL A 278 3.59 11.77 1.06
CA VAL A 278 3.54 10.70 0.06
C VAL A 278 2.70 11.17 -1.11
N SER A 279 3.12 10.86 -2.33
CA SER A 279 2.30 11.09 -3.52
C SER A 279 2.34 9.92 -4.49
N LEU A 280 1.28 9.79 -5.29
CA LEU A 280 1.15 8.84 -6.38
C LEU A 280 0.56 9.60 -7.56
N ALA A 281 1.17 9.54 -8.72
CA ALA A 281 0.56 10.01 -9.96
C ALA A 281 0.82 9.01 -11.08
N GLY A 282 -0.14 8.78 -11.96
CA GLY A 282 0.05 7.87 -13.09
C GLY A 282 -1.23 7.54 -13.83
N GLN A 283 -1.12 6.70 -14.85
CA GLN A 283 -2.25 6.10 -15.53
C GLN A 283 -2.57 4.77 -14.85
N VAL A 284 -3.82 4.60 -14.44
CA VAL A 284 -4.32 3.37 -13.81
C VAL A 284 -5.36 2.73 -14.71
N THR A 285 -5.27 1.42 -14.86
CA THR A 285 -6.27 0.60 -15.54
C THR A 285 -6.71 -0.55 -14.63
N LEU A 286 -8.00 -0.62 -14.33
CA LEU A 286 -8.67 -1.81 -13.81
C LEU A 286 -9.25 -2.57 -15.00
N ALA A 287 -8.67 -3.73 -15.30
CA ALA A 287 -9.15 -4.58 -16.37
C ALA A 287 -10.39 -5.38 -15.91
N PRO A 288 -11.26 -5.82 -16.84
CA PRO A 288 -12.42 -6.67 -16.55
C PRO A 288 -12.12 -7.94 -15.75
N ALA A 289 -10.89 -8.47 -15.89
CA ALA A 289 -10.42 -9.64 -15.15
C ALA A 289 -10.00 -9.34 -13.70
N GLY A 290 -10.16 -8.09 -13.23
CA GLY A 290 -9.79 -7.63 -11.90
C GLY A 290 -8.33 -7.22 -11.73
N SER A 291 -7.49 -7.31 -12.78
CA SER A 291 -6.10 -6.87 -12.71
C SER A 291 -5.98 -5.35 -12.71
N LEU A 292 -5.03 -4.84 -11.92
CA LEU A 292 -4.71 -3.42 -11.78
C LEU A 292 -3.37 -3.14 -12.43
N HIS A 293 -3.33 -2.15 -13.33
CA HIS A 293 -2.13 -1.76 -14.06
C HIS A 293 -1.83 -0.30 -13.77
N LEU A 294 -0.58 0.01 -13.40
CA LEU A 294 -0.05 1.35 -13.25
C LEU A 294 1.00 1.58 -14.36
N ARG A 295 0.82 2.65 -15.13
CA ARG A 295 1.74 3.10 -16.17
C ARG A 295 2.09 4.57 -15.95
N ASP A 296 3.31 4.94 -16.35
CA ASP A 296 3.89 6.27 -16.09
C ASP A 296 3.74 6.69 -14.62
N GLY A 297 3.84 5.72 -13.71
CA GLY A 297 3.67 5.92 -12.28
C GLY A 297 4.83 6.73 -11.72
N VAL A 298 4.53 7.70 -10.87
CA VAL A 298 5.50 8.44 -10.07
C VAL A 298 5.05 8.35 -8.61
N LEU A 299 5.82 7.63 -7.82
CA LEU A 299 5.67 7.50 -6.38
C LEU A 299 6.58 8.53 -5.72
N GLY A 300 6.01 9.42 -4.91
CA GLY A 300 6.75 10.39 -4.11
C GLY A 300 6.69 10.02 -2.63
N PHE A 301 7.80 10.19 -1.92
CA PHE A 301 7.85 10.09 -0.46
C PHE A 301 8.94 11.03 0.08
N GLY A 302 8.51 12.11 0.73
CA GLY A 302 9.38 13.23 1.06
C GLY A 302 9.93 13.89 -0.21
N GLN A 303 11.25 13.91 -0.35
CA GLN A 303 11.92 14.47 -1.53
C GLN A 303 12.14 13.44 -2.65
N ASN A 304 11.89 12.16 -2.35
CA ASN A 304 12.15 11.08 -3.27
C ASN A 304 11.10 11.00 -4.37
N ARG A 305 11.53 10.64 -5.58
CA ARG A 305 10.64 10.33 -6.70
C ARG A 305 11.08 9.02 -7.35
N VAL A 306 10.17 8.05 -7.37
CA VAL A 306 10.37 6.73 -7.96
C VAL A 306 9.40 6.56 -9.11
N ARG A 307 9.92 6.35 -10.32
CA ARG A 307 9.13 5.94 -11.48
C ARG A 307 8.75 4.47 -11.33
N ALA A 308 7.50 4.15 -11.61
CA ALA A 308 6.94 2.82 -11.42
C ALA A 308 6.06 2.43 -12.60
N ALA A 309 6.24 1.22 -13.10
CA ALA A 309 5.29 0.53 -13.96
C ALA A 309 4.99 -0.80 -13.29
N LEU A 310 3.75 -0.97 -12.80
CA LEU A 310 3.38 -2.08 -11.93
C LEU A 310 2.09 -2.73 -12.43
N ASP A 311 2.02 -4.06 -12.35
CA ASP A 311 0.87 -4.88 -12.67
C ASP A 311 0.55 -5.75 -11.46
N LEU A 312 -0.68 -5.65 -10.96
CA LEU A 312 -1.18 -6.42 -9.83
C LEU A 312 -2.33 -7.32 -10.32
N THR A 313 -2.17 -8.61 -10.09
CA THR A 313 -3.11 -9.67 -10.50
C THR A 313 -3.61 -10.42 -9.27
N PHE A 314 -4.81 -10.98 -9.36
CA PHE A 314 -5.50 -11.67 -8.26
C PHE A 314 -5.97 -13.08 -8.65
N ASP A 315 -5.31 -13.69 -9.63
CA ASP A 315 -5.61 -15.00 -10.22
C ASP A 315 -5.19 -16.19 -9.34
N GLY A 316 -4.40 -15.94 -8.29
CA GLY A 316 -3.89 -16.94 -7.36
C GLY A 316 -4.39 -16.80 -5.91
N PRO A 317 -3.92 -17.67 -4.99
CA PRO A 317 -4.25 -17.61 -3.56
C PRO A 317 -3.72 -16.35 -2.85
N ARG A 318 -2.83 -15.60 -3.51
CA ARG A 318 -2.32 -14.30 -3.10
C ARG A 318 -2.27 -13.38 -4.32
N PRO A 319 -2.34 -12.06 -4.11
CA PRO A 319 -2.05 -11.10 -5.17
C PRO A 319 -0.61 -11.28 -5.68
N ASN A 320 -0.41 -11.12 -6.99
CA ASN A 320 0.90 -11.16 -7.63
C ASN A 320 1.23 -9.80 -8.26
N LEU A 321 2.32 -9.18 -7.82
CA LEU A 321 2.81 -7.87 -8.26
C LEU A 321 4.03 -8.02 -9.15
N THR A 322 3.92 -7.63 -10.41
CA THR A 322 5.06 -7.59 -11.35
C THR A 322 5.35 -6.19 -11.84
N GLY A 323 6.61 -5.84 -12.08
CA GLY A 323 6.90 -4.55 -12.69
C GLY A 323 8.33 -4.06 -12.51
N GLU A 324 8.49 -2.75 -12.67
CA GLU A 324 9.78 -2.07 -12.65
C GLU A 324 9.72 -0.80 -11.81
N LEU A 325 10.79 -0.57 -11.05
CA LEU A 325 11.02 0.63 -10.26
C LEU A 325 12.32 1.28 -10.67
N ALA A 326 12.28 2.58 -10.95
CA ALA A 326 13.45 3.36 -11.29
C ALA A 326 13.48 4.71 -10.58
N ALA A 327 14.63 5.13 -10.09
CA ALA A 327 14.81 6.44 -9.47
C ALA A 327 16.15 7.03 -9.87
N ASP A 328 16.19 8.33 -10.14
CA ASP A 328 17.43 9.03 -10.51
C ASP A 328 18.33 9.23 -9.29
N ALA A 329 17.74 9.48 -8.12
CA ALA A 329 18.40 9.52 -6.82
C ALA A 329 17.38 9.21 -5.71
N LEU A 330 17.85 8.69 -4.59
CA LEU A 330 17.02 8.29 -3.46
C LEU A 330 17.70 8.60 -2.13
N ASP A 331 16.98 9.24 -1.22
CA ASP A 331 17.38 9.49 0.16
C ASP A 331 16.49 8.68 1.11
N LEU A 332 17.06 7.60 1.64
CA LEU A 332 16.40 6.66 2.54
C LEU A 332 16.81 6.86 4.01
N ARG A 333 17.54 7.93 4.34
CA ARG A 333 17.98 8.18 5.73
C ARG A 333 16.83 8.19 6.72
N ALA A 334 15.68 8.75 6.32
CA ALA A 334 14.46 8.75 7.13
C ALA A 334 13.95 7.35 7.52
N PHE A 335 14.23 6.33 6.72
CA PHE A 335 13.83 4.94 7.00
C PHE A 335 14.90 4.16 7.76
N THR A 336 16.17 4.56 7.65
CA THR A 336 17.29 3.88 8.33
C THR A 336 17.66 4.49 9.68
N GLU A 337 17.35 5.78 9.90
CA GLU A 337 17.64 6.50 11.14
C GLU A 337 16.41 6.57 12.09
N GLY A 338 15.19 6.42 11.56
CA GLY A 338 13.92 6.63 12.27
C GLY A 338 13.38 5.43 13.05
N GLY A 339 14.13 4.34 13.18
CA GLY A 339 13.68 3.09 13.81
C GLY A 339 14.17 2.91 15.25
N GLY A 340 13.93 3.87 16.15
CA GLY A 340 14.11 3.71 17.61
C GLY A 340 15.56 3.49 18.10
N ASP A 341 16.08 4.46 18.86
CA ASP A 341 17.26 4.33 19.74
C ASP A 341 18.59 3.83 19.12
N SER A 342 18.77 3.88 17.80
CA SER A 342 20.08 3.61 17.18
C SER A 342 21.08 4.76 17.28
N SER A 343 20.74 5.85 17.98
CA SER A 343 21.64 6.99 18.23
C SER A 343 22.00 7.19 19.72
N SER A 344 21.64 6.26 20.60
CA SER A 344 22.27 6.21 21.93
C SER A 344 23.46 5.24 21.87
N GLY A 345 24.60 5.63 22.43
CA GLY A 345 25.85 4.88 22.43
C GLY A 345 25.82 3.57 23.22
N GLY A 346 24.86 2.69 22.92
CA GLY A 346 24.77 1.32 23.42
C GLY A 346 25.72 0.42 22.63
N THR A 347 26.70 -0.15 23.33
CA THR A 347 27.57 -1.19 22.77
C THR A 347 26.74 -2.44 22.43
N GLY A 348 26.69 -2.84 21.15
CA GLY A 348 26.09 -4.10 20.69
C GLY A 348 25.06 -3.98 19.56
N TRP A 349 24.55 -5.12 19.08
CA TRP A 349 23.58 -5.19 18.00
C TRP A 349 22.15 -4.83 18.46
N PRO A 350 21.33 -4.21 17.59
CA PRO A 350 19.92 -3.94 17.90
C PRO A 350 19.13 -5.23 18.22
N THR A 351 18.38 -5.18 19.32
CA THR A 351 17.53 -6.28 19.78
C THR A 351 16.05 -6.08 19.43
N THR A 352 15.71 -4.97 18.77
CA THR A 352 14.36 -4.66 18.32
C THR A 352 13.83 -5.76 17.40
N PRO A 353 12.61 -6.28 17.64
CA PRO A 353 12.02 -7.29 16.78
C PRO A 353 11.80 -6.80 15.35
N ILE A 354 12.23 -7.60 14.37
CA ILE A 354 12.01 -7.37 12.95
C ILE A 354 10.67 -8.02 12.58
N ASP A 355 9.69 -7.23 12.16
CA ASP A 355 8.42 -7.75 11.64
C ASP A 355 8.51 -7.99 10.13
N ALA A 356 8.63 -9.26 9.74
CA ALA A 356 8.65 -9.70 8.34
C ALA A 356 7.30 -10.26 7.85
N SER A 357 6.19 -10.02 8.57
CA SER A 357 4.86 -10.51 8.21
C SER A 357 4.38 -9.95 6.86
N ALA A 358 4.81 -8.74 6.50
CA ALA A 358 4.49 -8.09 5.23
C ALA A 358 4.91 -8.92 4.00
N LEU A 359 5.96 -9.76 4.12
CA LEU A 359 6.41 -10.64 3.03
C LEU A 359 5.37 -11.73 2.68
N GLY A 360 4.43 -12.01 3.58
CA GLY A 360 3.36 -12.97 3.36
C GLY A 360 2.13 -12.40 2.65
N LEU A 361 2.03 -11.07 2.50
CA LEU A 361 0.83 -10.40 1.99
C LEU A 361 0.62 -10.59 0.48
N LEU A 362 1.69 -10.68 -0.30
CA LEU A 362 1.65 -10.82 -1.75
C LEU A 362 2.90 -11.52 -2.28
N ASP A 363 2.77 -12.10 -3.48
CA ASP A 363 3.90 -12.55 -4.27
C ASP A 363 4.34 -11.40 -5.22
N ALA A 364 5.63 -11.27 -5.51
CA ALA A 364 6.14 -10.16 -6.32
C ALA A 364 7.35 -10.51 -7.19
N THR A 365 7.48 -9.84 -8.33
CA THR A 365 8.72 -9.80 -9.14
C THR A 365 8.93 -8.40 -9.69
N VAL A 366 9.90 -7.68 -9.12
CA VAL A 366 10.13 -6.26 -9.40
C VAL A 366 11.58 -6.04 -9.84
N ASN A 367 11.77 -5.47 -11.03
CA ASN A 367 13.08 -5.00 -11.48
C ASN A 367 13.38 -3.65 -10.84
N ILE A 368 14.63 -3.45 -10.41
CA ILE A 368 15.05 -2.26 -9.66
C ILE A 368 16.24 -1.62 -10.38
N ALA A 369 16.11 -0.33 -10.69
CA ALA A 369 17.17 0.50 -11.27
C ALA A 369 17.25 1.86 -10.59
N LEU A 370 18.09 1.98 -9.57
CA LEU A 370 18.26 3.20 -8.79
C LEU A 370 19.62 3.83 -9.11
N GLY A 371 19.65 5.16 -9.25
CA GLY A 371 20.87 5.96 -9.22
C GLY A 371 21.44 6.07 -7.80
N PRO A 372 22.01 7.21 -7.40
CA PRO A 372 22.58 7.36 -6.07
C PRO A 372 21.55 7.16 -4.97
N VAL A 373 21.84 6.26 -4.01
CA VAL A 373 21.00 5.96 -2.85
C VAL A 373 21.76 6.36 -1.58
N GLN A 374 21.22 7.33 -0.85
CA GLN A 374 21.72 7.74 0.45
C GLN A 374 20.97 6.97 1.54
N THR A 375 21.70 6.41 2.49
CA THR A 375 21.17 5.73 3.67
C THR A 375 21.89 6.23 4.92
N GLY A 376 21.38 5.90 6.10
CA GLY A 376 22.05 6.22 7.37
C GLY A 376 23.41 5.49 7.52
N PHE A 377 23.60 4.39 6.80
CA PHE A 377 24.87 3.67 6.71
C PHE A 377 25.78 4.21 5.60
N GLY A 378 25.28 5.20 4.84
CA GLY A 378 25.91 6.07 3.85
C GLY A 378 25.53 5.80 2.39
N THR A 379 26.40 6.19 1.45
CA THR A 379 25.99 6.43 0.05
C THR A 379 26.40 5.31 -0.89
N PHE A 380 25.45 4.88 -1.72
CA PHE A 380 25.65 3.98 -2.85
C PHE A 380 25.47 4.78 -4.14
N ASP A 381 26.33 4.57 -5.13
CA ASP A 381 26.31 5.36 -6.37
C ASP A 381 25.22 4.89 -7.34
N GLN A 382 24.95 3.59 -7.33
CA GLN A 382 23.98 2.95 -8.22
C GLN A 382 23.57 1.59 -7.69
N LEU A 383 22.31 1.22 -7.91
CA LEU A 383 21.79 -0.13 -7.63
C LEU A 383 20.98 -0.65 -8.81
N ARG A 384 21.37 -1.83 -9.33
CA ARG A 384 20.61 -2.59 -10.32
C ARG A 384 20.39 -4.01 -9.83
N GLY A 385 19.15 -4.48 -9.89
CA GLY A 385 18.79 -5.81 -9.41
C GLY A 385 17.32 -6.15 -9.64
N SER A 386 16.89 -7.21 -8.97
CA SER A 386 15.48 -7.60 -8.93
C SER A 386 15.11 -8.11 -7.54
N LEU A 387 13.89 -7.82 -7.12
CA LEU A 387 13.27 -8.35 -5.91
C LEU A 387 12.19 -9.35 -6.31
N THR A 388 12.31 -10.58 -5.81
CA THR A 388 11.28 -11.62 -5.97
C THR A 388 10.76 -12.01 -4.59
N ILE A 389 9.45 -11.99 -4.39
CA ILE A 389 8.79 -12.48 -3.19
C ILE A 389 7.92 -13.66 -3.59
N ASP A 390 8.22 -14.84 -3.04
CA ASP A 390 7.41 -16.06 -3.19
C ASP A 390 7.10 -16.57 -1.79
N ARG A 391 5.83 -16.54 -1.38
CA ARG A 391 5.32 -17.11 -0.12
C ARG A 391 6.18 -16.75 1.10
N ALA A 392 6.30 -15.47 1.43
CA ALA A 392 7.13 -14.98 2.53
C ALA A 392 8.64 -15.26 2.42
N ARG A 393 9.14 -15.62 1.24
CA ARG A 393 10.58 -15.66 0.91
C ARG A 393 10.88 -14.56 -0.09
N ALA A 394 11.60 -13.53 0.36
CA ALA A 394 12.14 -12.47 -0.48
C ALA A 394 13.56 -12.81 -0.94
N VAL A 395 13.83 -12.58 -2.21
CA VAL A 395 15.14 -12.73 -2.85
C VAL A 395 15.48 -11.42 -3.54
N LEU A 396 16.53 -10.75 -3.07
CA LEU A 396 17.11 -9.59 -3.70
C LEU A 396 18.34 -10.03 -4.50
N ALA A 397 18.19 -10.14 -5.81
CA ALA A 397 19.30 -10.40 -6.72
C ALA A 397 19.97 -9.07 -7.10
N LEU A 398 21.17 -8.86 -6.58
CA LEU A 398 22.02 -7.71 -6.85
C LEU A 398 22.87 -7.98 -8.08
N ARG A 399 22.45 -7.45 -9.22
CA ARG A 399 23.23 -7.55 -10.46
C ARG A 399 24.46 -6.66 -10.40
N GLU A 400 24.29 -5.45 -9.91
CA GLU A 400 25.36 -4.47 -9.77
C GLU A 400 24.97 -3.41 -8.73
N LEU A 401 25.73 -3.31 -7.65
CA LEU A 401 25.69 -2.21 -6.70
C LEU A 401 27.06 -1.53 -6.69
N ARG A 402 27.12 -0.23 -7.00
CA ARG A 402 28.37 0.55 -6.99
C ARG A 402 28.48 1.33 -5.70
N ALA A 403 29.60 1.17 -5.01
CA ALA A 403 29.87 1.86 -3.77
C ALA A 403 31.37 1.87 -3.50
N PHE A 404 31.87 2.98 -2.92
CA PHE A 404 33.27 3.11 -2.50
C PHE A 404 34.27 2.73 -3.61
N ASP A 405 34.07 3.26 -4.83
CA ASP A 405 34.85 2.97 -6.04
C ASP A 405 34.83 1.51 -6.54
N GLY A 406 34.12 0.63 -5.84
CA GLY A 406 34.02 -0.80 -6.14
C GLY A 406 32.63 -1.24 -6.56
N THR A 407 32.48 -2.56 -6.70
CA THR A 407 31.20 -3.20 -7.03
C THR A 407 30.86 -4.31 -6.06
N LEU A 408 29.58 -4.43 -5.75
CA LEU A 408 28.96 -5.53 -5.02
C LEU A 408 27.94 -6.21 -5.93
N SER A 409 27.96 -7.54 -5.98
CA SER A 409 26.98 -8.36 -6.69
C SER A 409 26.64 -9.60 -5.86
N GLY A 410 25.53 -10.25 -6.15
CA GLY A 410 25.13 -11.47 -5.46
C GLY A 410 23.62 -11.58 -5.20
N GLU A 411 23.26 -12.37 -4.20
CA GLU A 411 21.88 -12.61 -3.79
C GLU A 411 21.77 -12.49 -2.27
N VAL A 412 20.74 -11.79 -1.80
CA VAL A 412 20.32 -11.76 -0.40
C VAL A 412 18.91 -12.33 -0.30
N VAL A 413 18.71 -13.26 0.62
CA VAL A 413 17.46 -13.98 0.85
C VAL A 413 16.98 -13.70 2.26
N ALA A 414 15.74 -13.22 2.38
CA ALA A 414 15.02 -13.17 3.66
C ALA A 414 13.84 -14.14 3.58
N ASN A 415 13.75 -15.08 4.52
CA ASN A 415 12.70 -16.09 4.55
C ASN A 415 11.98 -16.04 5.89
N ASN A 416 10.66 -15.86 5.88
CA ASN A 416 9.81 -15.78 7.06
C ASN A 416 8.77 -16.90 7.14
N ARG A 417 8.99 -18.03 6.45
CA ARG A 417 8.04 -19.16 6.43
C ARG A 417 8.00 -19.96 7.73
N SER A 418 9.09 -19.99 8.48
CA SER A 418 9.23 -20.81 9.71
C SER A 418 10.04 -20.08 10.78
N GLY A 419 9.88 -18.75 10.83
CA GLY A 419 10.80 -17.84 11.50
C GLY A 419 11.71 -17.13 10.50
N LEU A 420 12.21 -15.96 10.89
CA LEU A 420 13.05 -15.12 10.04
C LEU A 420 14.47 -15.70 9.98
N SER A 421 14.88 -16.03 8.76
CA SER A 421 16.28 -16.31 8.41
C SER A 421 16.73 -15.37 7.30
N VAL A 422 17.96 -14.88 7.39
CA VAL A 422 18.59 -14.04 6.38
C VAL A 422 19.87 -14.73 5.92
N GLY A 423 20.04 -14.92 4.62
CA GLY A 423 21.25 -15.50 4.07
C GLY A 423 21.57 -14.95 2.70
N GLY A 424 22.70 -15.33 2.15
CA GLY A 424 23.09 -14.85 0.84
C GLY A 424 24.48 -15.26 0.42
N THR A 425 24.76 -14.96 -0.85
CA THR A 425 26.09 -15.05 -1.45
C THR A 425 26.42 -13.70 -2.05
N LEU A 426 27.50 -13.08 -1.58
CA LEU A 426 27.92 -11.73 -1.97
C LEU A 426 29.35 -11.77 -2.49
N ALA A 427 29.58 -10.98 -3.54
CA ALA A 427 30.87 -10.81 -4.19
C ALA A 427 31.18 -9.31 -4.25
N LEU A 428 32.15 -8.88 -3.45
CA LEU A 428 32.73 -7.54 -3.45
C LEU A 428 33.98 -7.56 -4.32
N ARG A 429 34.13 -6.55 -5.17
CA ARG A 429 35.29 -6.41 -6.06
C ARG A 429 35.81 -4.98 -6.01
N SER A 430 37.10 -4.85 -5.71
CA SER A 430 37.87 -3.60 -5.75
C SER A 430 37.25 -2.44 -4.93
N VAL A 431 36.72 -2.74 -3.74
CA VAL A 431 36.11 -1.75 -2.84
C VAL A 431 37.19 -0.99 -2.08
N SER A 432 37.17 0.34 -2.12
CA SER A 432 38.08 1.19 -1.34
C SER A 432 37.79 1.07 0.15
N LEU A 433 38.73 0.52 0.92
CA LEU A 433 38.54 0.23 2.35
C LEU A 433 38.42 1.48 3.22
N MET A 434 39.26 2.50 2.98
CA MET A 434 39.27 3.70 3.82
C MET A 434 37.91 4.42 3.85
N PRO A 435 37.28 4.79 2.72
CA PRO A 435 35.97 5.45 2.77
C PRO A 435 34.88 4.54 3.37
N MET A 436 34.95 3.22 3.12
CA MET A 436 34.02 2.25 3.70
C MET A 436 34.13 2.17 5.23
N LEU A 437 35.36 2.03 5.75
CA LEU A 437 35.62 1.87 7.19
C LEU A 437 35.41 3.17 7.97
N ARG A 438 35.73 4.32 7.38
CA ARG A 438 35.38 5.64 7.91
C ARG A 438 33.87 5.76 8.09
N GLN A 439 33.10 5.36 7.07
CA GLN A 439 31.65 5.49 7.09
C GLN A 439 30.99 4.48 8.05
N ALA A 440 31.49 3.24 8.11
CA ALA A 440 30.88 2.18 8.89
C ALA A 440 31.26 2.19 10.38
N ALA A 441 32.49 2.60 10.72
CA ALA A 441 33.05 2.44 12.06
C ALA A 441 33.98 3.59 12.50
N ASP A 442 33.97 4.74 11.80
CA ASP A 442 34.88 5.87 12.03
C ASP A 442 36.36 5.45 12.08
N PHE A 443 36.72 4.45 11.26
CA PHE A 443 38.03 3.82 11.28
C PHE A 443 38.84 4.19 10.03
N GLU A 444 39.92 4.94 10.22
CA GLU A 444 40.75 5.47 9.11
C GLU A 444 42.14 4.82 9.01
N ARG A 445 42.42 3.83 9.85
CA ARG A 445 43.77 3.25 9.97
C ARG A 445 44.10 2.23 8.89
N LEU A 446 43.14 1.75 8.11
CA LEU A 446 43.38 0.79 7.05
C LEU A 446 42.99 1.38 5.70
N SER A 447 43.95 1.38 4.78
CA SER A 447 43.78 1.83 3.40
C SER A 447 44.16 0.74 2.41
N GLY A 448 43.60 0.76 1.22
CA GLY A 448 43.76 -0.26 0.19
C GLY A 448 42.43 -0.58 -0.50
N THR A 449 42.46 -1.52 -1.44
CA THR A 449 41.26 -2.07 -2.07
C THR A 449 41.00 -3.48 -1.58
N ALA A 450 39.74 -3.83 -1.34
CA ALA A 450 39.31 -5.16 -0.91
C ALA A 450 38.41 -5.82 -1.94
N SER A 451 38.63 -7.11 -2.15
CA SER A 451 37.70 -8.03 -2.79
C SER A 451 37.33 -9.12 -1.78
N MET A 452 36.07 -9.51 -1.75
CA MET A 452 35.58 -10.51 -0.81
C MET A 452 34.51 -11.36 -1.47
N ASP A 453 34.57 -12.67 -1.25
CA ASP A 453 33.47 -13.59 -1.49
C ASP A 453 32.92 -14.04 -0.14
N LEU A 454 31.61 -13.94 0.05
CA LEU A 454 30.95 -14.21 1.32
C LEU A 454 29.70 -15.04 1.08
N GLN A 455 29.60 -16.16 1.78
CA GLN A 455 28.36 -16.90 1.95
C GLN A 455 27.97 -16.85 3.42
N PHE A 456 26.71 -16.52 3.71
CA PHE A 456 26.22 -16.45 5.08
C PHE A 456 24.76 -16.91 5.20
N LEU A 457 24.42 -17.36 6.40
CA LEU A 457 23.07 -17.67 6.86
C LEU A 457 22.97 -17.31 8.34
N GLY A 458 21.97 -16.54 8.74
CA GLY A 458 21.64 -16.25 10.13
C GLY A 458 20.16 -16.43 10.37
N VAL A 459 19.80 -16.77 11.60
CA VAL A 459 18.43 -17.06 12.03
C VAL A 459 18.09 -16.23 13.27
N GLY A 460 17.07 -15.39 13.18
CA GLY A 460 16.70 -14.54 14.29
C GLY A 460 15.67 -13.49 13.90
N GLN A 461 14.86 -13.09 14.87
CA GLN A 461 13.88 -12.02 14.72
C GLN A 461 14.44 -10.65 15.14
N SER A 462 15.76 -10.50 15.27
CA SER A 462 16.44 -9.24 15.56
C SER A 462 17.85 -9.28 14.98
N VAL A 463 18.49 -8.12 14.83
CA VAL A 463 19.86 -8.03 14.31
C VAL A 463 20.82 -8.79 15.25
N ASP A 464 20.68 -8.64 16.56
CA ASP A 464 21.47 -9.38 17.55
C ASP A 464 21.34 -10.91 17.40
N ALA A 465 20.12 -11.43 17.27
CA ALA A 465 19.89 -12.87 17.11
C ALA A 465 20.46 -13.40 15.79
N ILE A 466 20.37 -12.62 14.71
CA ILE A 466 20.96 -12.97 13.41
C ILE A 466 22.49 -13.02 13.52
N MET A 467 23.12 -12.03 14.15
CA MET A 467 24.58 -11.97 14.27
C MET A 467 25.15 -13.06 15.17
N ARG A 468 24.42 -13.47 16.21
CA ARG A 468 24.81 -14.58 17.12
C ARG A 468 24.56 -15.98 16.55
N SER A 469 23.77 -16.12 15.49
CA SER A 469 23.48 -17.40 14.84
C SER A 469 24.15 -17.53 13.48
N LEU A 470 25.02 -16.59 13.14
CA LEU A 470 25.57 -16.46 11.80
C LEU A 470 26.51 -17.64 11.49
N GLU A 471 26.23 -18.31 10.38
CA GLU A 471 26.98 -19.42 9.82
C GLU A 471 27.40 -19.08 8.40
N GLY A 472 28.53 -19.59 7.94
CA GLY A 472 28.98 -19.39 6.57
C GLY A 472 30.47 -19.48 6.38
N ALA A 473 30.93 -18.99 5.24
CA ALA A 473 32.35 -18.94 4.91
C ALA A 473 32.62 -17.79 3.94
N GLY A 474 33.87 -17.37 3.88
CA GLY A 474 34.29 -16.36 2.94
C GLY A 474 35.78 -16.35 2.68
N ARG A 475 36.16 -15.56 1.68
CA ARG A 475 37.54 -15.26 1.34
C ARG A 475 37.69 -13.77 1.20
N LEU A 476 38.76 -13.24 1.76
CA LEU A 476 39.12 -11.84 1.74
C LEU A 476 40.47 -11.68 1.05
N ASP A 477 40.54 -10.74 0.11
CA ASP A 477 41.74 -10.38 -0.63
C ASP A 477 41.87 -8.85 -0.66
N LEU A 478 42.89 -8.32 0.00
CA LEU A 478 43.25 -6.90 -0.02
C LEU A 478 44.45 -6.72 -0.95
N GLY A 479 44.32 -5.77 -1.87
CA GLY A 479 45.44 -5.29 -2.68
C GLY A 479 46.39 -4.40 -1.87
N ALA A 480 47.37 -3.80 -2.55
CA ALA A 480 48.38 -2.96 -1.89
C ALA A 480 47.74 -1.79 -1.12
N GLY A 481 48.30 -1.49 0.05
CA GLY A 481 47.76 -0.48 0.95
C GLY A 481 48.69 -0.12 2.10
N GLU A 482 48.14 0.61 3.06
CA GLU A 482 48.85 1.09 4.25
C GLU A 482 47.99 0.89 5.51
N ILE A 483 48.60 0.33 6.55
CA ILE A 483 48.07 0.28 7.92
C ILE A 483 48.72 1.42 8.70
N ARG A 484 47.94 2.42 9.09
CA ARG A 484 48.38 3.56 9.90
C ARG A 484 48.26 3.25 11.39
N GLY A 485 49.13 3.84 12.19
CA GLY A 485 49.23 3.60 13.62
C GLY A 485 49.97 2.32 14.00
N LEU A 486 50.62 1.64 13.06
CA LEU A 486 51.32 0.37 13.31
C LEU A 486 52.54 0.29 12.38
N ASP A 487 53.76 0.35 12.92
CA ASP A 487 55.01 0.21 12.16
C ASP A 487 55.67 -1.15 12.47
N LEU A 488 55.18 -2.22 11.83
CA LEU A 488 55.67 -3.59 12.04
C LEU A 488 57.14 -3.73 11.64
N ALA A 489 57.59 -3.02 10.60
CA ALA A 489 58.97 -3.07 10.16
C ALA A 489 59.91 -2.39 11.17
N GLY A 490 59.48 -1.30 11.79
CA GLY A 490 60.17 -0.63 12.89
C GLY A 490 60.21 -1.48 14.16
N MET A 491 59.07 -2.07 14.55
CA MET A 491 58.99 -2.97 15.71
C MET A 491 59.94 -4.16 15.57
N LEU A 492 59.98 -4.78 14.38
CA LEU A 492 60.86 -5.92 14.10
C LEU A 492 62.34 -5.52 14.07
N ARG A 493 62.68 -4.36 13.49
CA ARG A 493 64.07 -3.85 13.44
C ARG A 493 64.61 -3.50 14.83
N ASN A 494 63.78 -2.96 15.71
CA ASN A 494 64.18 -2.54 17.05
C ASN A 494 63.93 -3.60 18.12
N LEU A 495 63.27 -4.71 17.78
CA LEU A 495 62.81 -5.75 18.72
C LEU A 495 61.96 -5.19 19.86
N ASP A 496 61.17 -4.15 19.56
CA ASP A 496 60.34 -3.43 20.52
C ASP A 496 58.91 -3.32 19.98
N ALA A 497 57.99 -4.03 20.62
CA ALA A 497 56.57 -4.03 20.25
C ALA A 497 55.85 -2.71 20.60
N SER A 498 56.48 -1.83 21.37
CA SER A 498 55.97 -0.48 21.65
C SER A 498 56.55 0.59 20.72
N TYR A 499 57.40 0.19 19.76
CA TYR A 499 58.05 1.13 18.85
C TYR A 499 57.04 1.85 17.95
N VAL A 500 57.05 3.18 18.04
CA VAL A 500 56.32 4.09 17.16
C VAL A 500 57.35 4.84 16.31
N GLY A 501 57.52 4.42 15.06
CA GLY A 501 58.48 5.01 14.13
C GLY A 501 58.04 6.33 13.50
N GLU A 502 58.98 7.03 12.86
CA GLU A 502 58.72 8.23 12.06
C GLU A 502 57.92 7.82 10.81
N GLY A 503 56.62 8.08 10.82
CA GLY A 503 55.64 7.64 9.80
C GLY A 503 54.53 6.74 10.35
N ASN A 504 54.77 6.03 11.45
CA ASN A 504 53.79 5.22 12.19
C ASN A 504 52.87 4.39 11.28
N SER A 505 53.41 3.74 10.24
CA SER A 505 52.61 2.97 9.30
C SER A 505 53.35 1.77 8.71
N THR A 506 52.57 0.76 8.29
CA THR A 506 53.05 -0.43 7.60
C THR A 506 52.44 -0.47 6.21
N ILE A 507 53.28 -0.33 5.18
CA ILE A 507 52.89 -0.52 3.79
C ILE A 507 52.92 -2.02 3.49
N TYR A 508 51.85 -2.52 2.87
CA TYR A 508 51.69 -3.92 2.50
C TYR A 508 51.34 -4.04 1.01
N ASP A 509 51.78 -5.14 0.40
CA ASP A 509 51.52 -5.47 -1.00
C ASP A 509 50.21 -6.26 -1.15
N SER A 510 49.89 -7.15 -0.19
CA SER A 510 48.61 -7.85 -0.12
C SER A 510 48.26 -8.34 1.28
N ILE A 511 46.97 -8.53 1.57
CA ILE A 511 46.47 -9.29 2.72
C ILE A 511 45.44 -10.28 2.23
N THR A 512 45.62 -11.58 2.48
CA THR A 512 44.69 -12.62 2.04
C THR A 512 44.32 -13.54 3.19
N GLY A 513 43.13 -14.11 3.16
CA GLY A 513 42.70 -15.11 4.15
C GLY A 513 41.32 -15.68 3.84
N SER A 514 41.07 -16.89 4.30
CA SER A 514 39.77 -17.55 4.29
C SER A 514 39.21 -17.68 5.70
N PHE A 515 37.90 -17.60 5.85
CA PHE A 515 37.26 -17.72 7.16
C PHE A 515 36.00 -18.55 7.10
N THR A 516 35.68 -19.17 8.22
CA THR A 516 34.40 -19.85 8.46
C THR A 516 33.69 -19.19 9.64
N MET A 517 32.37 -19.16 9.60
CA MET A 517 31.54 -18.63 10.67
C MET A 517 30.64 -19.77 11.18
N ALA A 518 30.58 -19.92 12.49
CA ALA A 518 29.68 -20.87 13.15
C ALA A 518 29.15 -20.24 14.44
N GLY A 519 27.83 -20.13 14.56
CA GLY A 519 27.18 -19.53 15.74
C GLY A 519 27.67 -18.12 16.05
N GLY A 520 27.87 -17.29 15.02
CA GLY A 520 28.36 -15.91 15.17
C GLY A 520 29.85 -15.77 15.45
N ILE A 521 30.61 -16.85 15.51
CA ILE A 521 32.07 -16.82 15.70
C ILE A 521 32.75 -17.06 14.35
N LEU A 522 33.48 -16.06 13.87
CA LEU A 522 34.34 -16.16 12.70
C LEU A 522 35.69 -16.74 13.13
N SER A 523 36.18 -17.75 12.43
CA SER A 523 37.51 -18.35 12.62
C SER A 523 38.31 -18.25 11.32
N ASN A 524 39.57 -17.87 11.44
CA ASN A 524 40.53 -17.78 10.35
C ASN A 524 41.87 -18.38 10.78
N GLU A 525 42.47 -19.21 9.92
CA GLU A 525 43.70 -19.95 10.21
C GLU A 525 44.83 -19.69 9.21
N ASP A 526 44.56 -18.90 8.16
CA ASP A 526 45.44 -18.76 6.99
C ASP A 526 45.66 -17.30 6.58
N LEU A 527 45.42 -16.32 7.48
CA LEU A 527 45.69 -14.92 7.14
C LEU A 527 47.17 -14.75 6.80
N ARG A 528 47.42 -14.08 5.68
CA ARG A 528 48.75 -13.78 5.19
C ARG A 528 48.80 -12.33 4.73
N LEU A 529 49.65 -11.54 5.36
CA LEU A 529 50.03 -10.21 4.91
C LEU A 529 51.43 -10.28 4.32
N GLU A 530 51.57 -9.76 3.10
CA GLU A 530 52.86 -9.63 2.43
C GLU A 530 53.24 -8.15 2.35
N ALA A 531 54.45 -7.82 2.78
CA ALA A 531 55.03 -6.49 2.67
C ALA A 531 56.48 -6.60 2.17
N ARG A 532 57.00 -5.49 1.65
CA ARG A 532 58.34 -5.42 1.02
C ARG A 532 59.49 -6.03 1.84
N LEU A 533 59.43 -5.96 3.17
CA LEU A 533 60.53 -6.36 4.06
C LEU A 533 60.16 -7.50 5.03
N LEU A 534 58.90 -7.93 5.05
CA LEU A 534 58.41 -8.94 6.00
C LEU A 534 57.12 -9.59 5.49
N GLY A 535 56.93 -10.86 5.83
CA GLY A 535 55.64 -11.54 5.72
C GLY A 535 55.02 -11.68 7.11
N VAL A 536 53.71 -11.77 7.19
CA VAL A 536 53.01 -11.94 8.47
C VAL A 536 51.96 -13.03 8.31
N GLY A 537 52.03 -14.06 9.15
CA GLY A 537 50.97 -15.06 9.28
C GLY A 537 50.01 -14.69 10.41
N GLY A 538 48.72 -14.97 10.27
CA GLY A 538 47.71 -14.70 11.29
C GLY A 538 46.73 -15.85 11.46
N THR A 539 46.33 -16.09 12.71
CA THR A 539 45.28 -17.06 13.08
C THR A 539 44.48 -16.50 14.24
N GLY A 540 43.17 -16.66 14.25
CA GLY A 540 42.36 -16.20 15.38
C GLY A 540 40.87 -16.33 15.16
N THR A 541 40.12 -15.70 16.06
CA THR A 541 38.66 -15.70 16.06
C THR A 541 38.09 -14.29 16.27
N VAL A 542 36.95 -14.02 15.63
CA VAL A 542 36.17 -12.80 15.83
C VAL A 542 34.76 -13.22 16.25
N ASP A 543 34.37 -12.89 17.48
CA ASP A 543 32.99 -13.04 17.92
C ASP A 543 32.17 -11.88 17.35
N LEU A 544 31.46 -12.12 16.25
CA LEU A 544 30.65 -11.11 15.57
C LEU A 544 29.44 -10.72 16.42
N GLY A 545 28.91 -11.63 17.23
CA GLY A 545 27.77 -11.37 18.12
C GLY A 545 28.13 -10.46 19.28
N ARG A 546 29.30 -10.65 19.89
CA ARG A 546 29.82 -9.85 21.02
C ARG A 546 30.74 -8.71 20.59
N GLN A 547 31.10 -8.65 19.32
CA GLN A 547 32.04 -7.67 18.74
C GLN A 547 33.42 -7.72 19.43
N VAL A 548 33.93 -8.93 19.67
CA VAL A 548 35.25 -9.17 20.31
C VAL A 548 36.21 -9.80 19.30
N LEU A 549 37.43 -9.27 19.24
CA LEU A 549 38.52 -9.77 18.41
C LEU A 549 39.54 -10.48 19.33
N ASP A 550 39.92 -11.71 19.01
CA ASP A 550 41.05 -12.41 19.60
C ASP A 550 41.91 -12.95 18.46
N TYR A 551 43.01 -12.26 18.17
CA TYR A 551 43.76 -12.53 16.96
C TYR A 551 45.27 -12.60 17.21
N ARG A 552 45.90 -13.68 16.76
CA ARG A 552 47.34 -13.88 16.87
C ARG A 552 48.01 -13.60 15.54
N VAL A 553 49.00 -12.71 15.56
CA VAL A 553 49.75 -12.27 14.40
C VAL A 553 51.22 -12.62 14.60
N THR A 554 51.84 -13.30 13.64
CA THR A 554 53.25 -13.73 13.68
C THR A 554 54.01 -13.13 12.50
N PRO A 555 54.62 -11.95 12.69
CA PRO A 555 55.62 -11.40 11.78
C PRO A 555 56.79 -12.37 11.55
N GLU A 556 57.16 -12.55 10.29
CA GLU A 556 58.33 -13.29 9.82
C GLU A 556 59.19 -12.39 8.92
N ALA A 557 60.45 -12.15 9.32
CA ALA A 557 61.41 -11.47 8.44
C ALA A 557 61.65 -12.30 7.17
N MET A 558 61.79 -11.66 6.01
CA MET A 558 62.09 -12.37 4.76
C MET A 558 63.40 -13.16 4.90
N ARG A 559 63.37 -14.45 4.54
CA ARG A 559 64.51 -15.38 4.66
C ARG A 559 65.76 -14.79 4.02
N ASN A 560 66.88 -14.91 4.72
CA ASN A 560 68.18 -14.67 4.11
C ASN A 560 68.43 -15.75 3.02
N ALA A 561 68.62 -15.33 1.77
CA ALA A 561 68.74 -16.22 0.62
C ALA A 561 69.92 -17.20 0.72
N ASP A 562 70.93 -16.87 1.54
CA ASP A 562 72.14 -17.66 1.72
C ASP A 562 72.08 -18.64 2.91
N THR A 563 71.25 -18.39 3.94
CA THR A 563 71.24 -19.19 5.19
C THR A 563 69.90 -19.85 5.53
N GLY A 564 68.79 -19.39 4.94
CA GLY A 564 67.44 -19.95 5.17
C GLY A 564 66.77 -19.56 6.50
N ASP A 565 67.45 -18.82 7.38
CA ASP A 565 66.92 -18.38 8.67
C ASP A 565 65.90 -17.25 8.53
N ALA A 566 64.84 -17.29 9.34
CA ALA A 566 63.83 -16.24 9.48
C ALA A 566 63.55 -15.94 10.97
N LEU A 567 63.53 -14.65 11.34
CA LEU A 567 63.18 -14.22 12.70
C LEU A 567 61.65 -14.14 12.84
N ARG A 568 61.10 -14.73 13.90
CA ARG A 568 59.66 -14.77 14.21
C ARG A 568 59.39 -14.17 15.58
N VAL A 569 58.48 -13.20 15.68
CA VAL A 569 58.08 -12.56 16.95
C VAL A 569 56.56 -12.56 17.05
N PRO A 570 55.91 -13.42 17.86
CA PRO A 570 54.45 -13.46 17.95
C PRO A 570 53.89 -12.22 18.68
N LEU A 571 52.80 -11.67 18.15
CA LEU A 571 52.01 -10.58 18.72
C LEU A 571 50.57 -11.06 18.94
N LEU A 572 49.99 -10.71 20.09
CA LEU A 572 48.57 -10.95 20.43
C LEU A 572 47.83 -9.62 20.31
N ILE A 573 46.71 -9.61 19.58
CA ILE A 573 45.90 -8.43 19.29
C ILE A 573 44.47 -8.65 19.75
#